data_AF-A0A2R4N3G4-F1
#
_entry.id   AF-A0A2R4N3G4-F1
#
_cell.length_a   1.000
_cell.length_b   1.000
_cell.length_c   1.000
_cell.angle_alpha   90.00
_cell.angle_beta   90.00
_cell.angle_gamma   90.00
#
_symmetry.space_group_name_H-M   'P 1'
#
loop_
_entity.id
_entity.type
_entity.pdbx_description
1 polymer ?
#
loop_
_entity_poly.entity_id
_entity_poly.type
_entity_poly.pdbx_seq_one_letter_code
_entity_poly.pdbx_strand_id
1 'polypeptide(L)'
;MDRLGKVLDSTSISLTKVGKVTMDWEYVGDFRYRIKSLGASSIKFGPCEVCGKPATEVFLQIEQRKYQKPSGEISYTQHGCRDMFGHYECLLRMRRKEAV
;
A
#
# COMPACT_ATOMS: atom_id res chain seq x y z
N MET A 1 -6.65 52.08 -4.95
CA MET A 1 -6.34 51.62 -6.31
C MET A 1 -4.91 51.09 -6.27
N ASP A 2 -4.54 49.82 -6.37
CA ASP A 2 -5.18 48.55 -6.70
C ASP A 2 -4.23 47.40 -6.25
N ARG A 3 -4.81 46.30 -5.75
CA ARG A 3 -4.45 44.87 -5.97
C ARG A 3 -3.05 44.37 -5.56
N LEU A 4 -2.94 43.58 -4.48
CA LEU A 4 -3.04 42.10 -4.47
C LEU A 4 -1.99 41.40 -5.34
N GLY A 5 -1.02 40.73 -4.69
CA GLY A 5 0.05 39.98 -5.34
C GLY A 5 0.62 38.83 -4.50
N LYS A 6 -0.23 37.84 -4.20
CA LYS A 6 0.06 36.39 -4.08
C LYS A 6 1.07 35.90 -3.01
N VAL A 7 0.45 35.31 -1.99
CA VAL A 7 0.89 34.20 -1.14
C VAL A 7 1.82 33.20 -1.85
N LEU A 8 3.01 32.99 -1.28
CA LEU A 8 3.81 31.79 -1.49
C LEU A 8 3.56 30.87 -0.31
N ASP A 9 2.62 29.94 -0.47
CA ASP A 9 2.39 28.85 0.47
C ASP A 9 3.59 27.91 0.41
N SER A 10 4.55 28.17 1.28
CA SER A 10 5.73 27.33 1.48
C SER A 10 5.35 26.25 2.49
N THR A 11 4.45 25.33 2.12
CA THR A 11 4.19 24.13 2.93
C THR A 11 5.42 23.23 2.87
N SER A 12 6.36 23.57 3.73
CA SER A 12 7.58 22.83 4.03
C SER A 12 7.15 21.63 4.86
N ILE A 13 6.90 20.49 4.22
CA ILE A 13 6.63 19.23 4.94
C ILE A 13 7.98 18.77 5.50
N SER A 14 8.23 19.14 6.75
CA SER A 14 9.35 18.69 7.56
C SER A 14 9.27 17.17 7.75
N LEU A 15 10.15 16.41 7.09
CA LEU A 15 10.38 15.00 7.40
C LEU A 15 11.07 14.89 8.77
N THR A 16 10.28 14.72 9.82
CA THR A 16 10.77 14.35 11.15
C THR A 16 11.10 12.85 11.18
N LYS A 17 12.41 12.56 11.18
CA LYS A 17 13.09 11.53 11.98
C LYS A 17 12.27 10.23 12.22
N VAL A 18 12.50 9.24 11.36
CA VAL A 18 11.90 7.89 11.41
C VAL A 18 12.37 7.15 12.66
N GLY A 19 11.59 7.25 13.74
CA GLY A 19 11.62 6.28 14.83
C GLY A 19 11.14 4.91 14.31
N LYS A 20 11.70 3.84 14.84
CA LYS A 20 11.39 2.45 14.48
C LYS A 20 9.88 2.17 14.65
N VAL A 21 9.10 2.18 13.57
CA VAL A 21 7.68 1.80 13.57
C VAL A 21 7.58 0.38 13.05
N THR A 22 7.42 -0.61 13.94
CA THR A 22 7.12 -1.98 13.55
C THR A 22 5.64 -2.11 13.21
N MET A 23 5.20 -1.53 12.09
CA MET A 23 3.83 -1.67 11.56
C MET A 23 3.81 -1.15 10.10
N ASP A 24 4.53 -1.84 9.22
CA ASP A 24 4.79 -1.41 7.82
C ASP A 24 3.56 -1.56 6.90
N TRP A 25 2.55 -0.73 7.12
CA TRP A 25 1.54 -0.46 6.09
C TRP A 25 2.04 0.69 5.22
N GLU A 26 2.12 0.44 3.91
CA GLU A 26 2.40 1.47 2.91
C GLU A 26 1.08 2.04 2.40
N TYR A 27 0.93 3.36 2.45
CA TYR A 27 -0.31 4.05 2.08
C TYR A 27 -0.17 4.67 0.69
N VAL A 28 -1.17 4.44 -0.17
CA VAL A 28 -1.26 4.99 -1.52
C VAL A 28 -2.70 5.47 -1.74
N GLY A 29 -2.91 6.79 -1.64
CA GLY A 29 -4.23 7.40 -1.65
C GLY A 29 -5.15 6.84 -0.55
N ASP A 30 -6.33 6.32 -0.94
CA ASP A 30 -7.26 5.64 -0.04
C ASP A 30 -6.92 4.17 0.23
N PHE A 31 -5.83 3.63 -0.32
CA PHE A 31 -5.44 2.24 -0.13
C PHE A 31 -4.24 2.13 0.81
N ARG A 32 -4.17 1.02 1.55
CA ARG A 32 -2.98 0.61 2.28
C ARG A 32 -2.58 -0.81 1.90
N TYR A 33 -1.29 -1.01 1.80
CA TYR A 33 -0.66 -2.25 1.37
C TYR A 33 0.27 -2.74 2.47
N ARG A 34 0.25 -4.04 2.71
CA ARG A 34 1.24 -4.70 3.57
C ARG A 34 1.77 -5.92 2.89
N ILE A 35 3.09 -6.00 2.75
CA ILE A 35 3.74 -7.21 2.26
C ILE A 35 4.35 -7.95 3.45
N LYS A 36 4.06 -9.24 3.56
CA LYS A 36 4.64 -10.14 4.56
C LYS A 36 5.31 -11.31 3.85
N SER A 37 6.56 -11.60 4.19
CA SER A 37 7.19 -12.85 3.77
C SER A 37 6.50 -14.03 4.47
N LEU A 38 6.13 -15.05 3.69
CA LEU A 38 5.56 -16.28 4.25
C LEU A 38 6.64 -17.24 4.74
N GLY A 39 7.92 -16.95 4.47
CA GLY A 39 9.06 -17.78 4.85
C GLY A 39 9.04 -19.16 4.23
N ALA A 40 8.29 -19.34 3.14
CA ALA A 40 8.19 -20.60 2.41
C ALA A 40 8.26 -20.36 0.91
N SER A 41 8.65 -21.40 0.18
CA SER A 41 8.72 -21.40 -1.27
C SER A 41 7.37 -21.73 -1.90
N SER A 42 7.29 -21.51 -3.21
CA SER A 42 6.13 -21.84 -4.06
C SER A 42 5.78 -23.33 -4.07
N ILE A 43 6.61 -24.20 -3.47
CA ILE A 43 6.30 -25.61 -3.27
C ILE A 43 5.11 -25.76 -2.31
N LYS A 44 4.99 -24.88 -1.31
CA LYS A 44 3.93 -24.95 -0.29
C LYS A 44 2.67 -24.16 -0.64
N PHE A 45 2.83 -23.00 -1.26
CA PHE A 45 1.73 -22.06 -1.55
C PHE A 45 1.30 -22.02 -3.03
N GLY A 46 2.07 -22.65 -3.92
CA GLY A 46 1.84 -22.59 -5.36
C GLY A 46 2.69 -21.53 -6.07
N PRO A 47 2.64 -21.48 -7.40
CA PRO A 47 3.37 -20.51 -8.21
C PRO A 47 2.89 -19.07 -7.96
N CYS A 48 3.71 -18.09 -8.32
CA CYS A 48 3.33 -16.67 -8.22
C CYS A 48 2.07 -16.36 -9.03
N GLU A 49 1.08 -15.69 -8.43
CA GLU A 49 -0.18 -15.34 -9.08
C GLU A 49 -0.05 -14.28 -10.20
N VAL A 50 1.06 -13.56 -10.22
CA VAL A 50 1.31 -12.48 -11.20
C VAL A 50 2.04 -12.99 -12.43
N CYS A 51 3.07 -13.82 -12.26
CA CYS A 51 3.92 -14.29 -13.36
C CYS A 51 3.84 -15.79 -13.65
N GLY A 52 3.16 -16.57 -12.81
CA GLY A 52 3.00 -18.02 -12.96
C GLY A 52 4.26 -18.85 -12.67
N LYS A 53 5.37 -18.23 -12.26
CA LYS A 53 6.64 -18.91 -12.01
C LYS A 53 6.79 -19.33 -10.54
N PRO A 54 7.56 -20.38 -10.24
CA PRO A 54 7.93 -20.71 -8.87
C PRO A 54 8.76 -19.59 -8.24
N ALA A 55 8.61 -19.41 -6.94
CA ALA A 55 9.33 -18.43 -6.13
C ALA A 55 10.06 -19.18 -5.01
N THR A 56 11.35 -18.87 -4.82
CA THR A 56 12.14 -19.40 -3.69
C THR A 56 11.58 -18.92 -2.37
N GLU A 57 11.13 -17.66 -2.33
CA GLU A 57 10.40 -17.06 -1.22
C GLU A 57 9.10 -16.44 -1.74
N VAL A 58 7.99 -16.83 -1.12
CA VAL A 58 6.66 -16.28 -1.41
C VAL A 58 6.34 -15.20 -0.40
N PHE A 59 5.87 -14.08 -0.92
CA PHE A 59 5.35 -12.95 -0.15
C PHE A 59 3.84 -12.89 -0.31
N LEU A 60 3.15 -12.44 0.73
CA LEU A 60 1.73 -12.13 0.73
C LEU A 60 1.54 -10.62 0.79
N GLN A 61 0.91 -10.06 -0.24
CA GLN A 61 0.47 -8.67 -0.25
C GLN A 61 -0.99 -8.61 0.18
N ILE A 62 -1.26 -7.83 1.23
CA ILE A 62 -2.60 -7.53 1.71
C ILE A 62 -2.95 -6.11 1.28
N GLU A 63 -4.01 -5.97 0.48
CA GLU A 63 -4.60 -4.68 0.09
C GLU A 63 -5.82 -4.38 0.98
N GLN A 64 -5.90 -3.15 1.47
CA GLN A 64 -7.07 -2.64 2.19
C GLN A 64 -7.41 -1.24 1.71
N ARG A 65 -8.70 -0.93 1.60
CA ARG A 65 -9.19 0.40 1.26
C ARG A 65 -9.76 1.10 2.47
N LYS A 66 -9.59 2.41 2.50
CA LYS A 66 -10.24 3.32 3.43
C LYS A 66 -11.74 3.30 3.16
N TYR A 67 -12.51 3.23 4.22
CA TYR A 67 -13.97 3.24 4.21
C TYR A 67 -14.47 4.05 5.38
N GLN A 68 -15.27 5.07 5.09
CA GLN A 68 -15.96 5.84 6.09
C GLN A 68 -17.28 5.16 6.43
N LYS A 69 -17.43 4.78 7.70
CA LYS A 69 -18.69 4.23 8.19
C LYS A 69 -19.77 5.31 8.23
N PRO A 70 -21.07 4.93 8.23
CA PRO A 70 -22.16 5.88 8.41
C PRO A 70 -22.05 6.71 9.69
N SER A 71 -21.43 6.15 10.74
CA SER A 71 -21.15 6.82 12.02
C SER A 71 -20.10 7.94 11.93
N GLY A 72 -19.46 8.14 10.77
CA GLY A 72 -18.38 9.10 10.56
C GLY A 72 -16.97 8.55 10.84
N GLU A 73 -16.85 7.37 11.43
CA GLU A 73 -15.56 6.73 11.71
C GLU A 73 -14.87 6.22 10.44
N ILE A 74 -13.58 6.50 10.32
CA ILE A 74 -12.73 5.97 9.24
C ILE A 74 -12.20 4.60 9.66
N SER A 75 -12.40 3.60 8.80
CA SER A 75 -11.89 2.24 8.97
C SER A 75 -11.25 1.73 7.68
N TYR A 76 -10.50 0.64 7.77
CA TYR A 76 -9.91 -0.01 6.60
C TYR A 76 -10.57 -1.36 6.39
N THR A 77 -11.09 -1.59 5.19
CA THR A 77 -11.77 -2.82 4.80
C THR A 77 -11.04 -3.50 3.64
N GLN A 78 -11.13 -4.83 3.58
CA GLN A 78 -10.68 -5.63 2.44
C GLN A 78 -11.78 -5.81 1.38
N HIS A 79 -12.97 -5.22 1.59
CA HIS A 79 -14.09 -5.39 0.69
C HIS A 79 -13.77 -4.87 -0.72
N GLY A 80 -13.75 -5.77 -1.71
CA GLY A 80 -13.38 -5.44 -3.10
C GLY A 80 -11.87 -5.20 -3.31
N CYS A 81 -11.04 -5.47 -2.30
CA CYS A 81 -9.59 -5.53 -2.41
C CYS A 81 -9.17 -6.96 -2.77
N ARG A 82 -7.93 -7.12 -3.26
CA ARG A 82 -7.36 -8.45 -3.55
C ARG A 82 -6.07 -8.64 -2.77
N ASP A 83 -6.04 -9.66 -1.93
CA ASP A 83 -4.79 -10.25 -1.48
C ASP A 83 -4.16 -11.07 -2.62
N MET A 84 -2.85 -10.98 -2.73
CA MET A 84 -2.08 -11.70 -3.75
C MET A 84 -0.81 -12.26 -3.15
N PHE A 85 -0.36 -13.41 -3.63
CA PHE A 85 0.92 -14.00 -3.25
C PHE A 85 1.86 -14.24 -4.43
N GLY A 86 3.15 -14.12 -4.18
CA GLY A 86 4.17 -14.30 -5.21
C GLY A 86 5.50 -13.64 -4.90
N HIS A 87 6.27 -13.33 -5.94
CA HIS A 87 7.52 -12.57 -5.80
C HIS A 87 7.24 -11.16 -5.32
N TYR A 88 8.10 -10.65 -4.43
CA TYR A 88 8.00 -9.29 -3.88
C TYR A 88 7.83 -8.22 -4.98
N GLU A 89 8.67 -8.26 -6.01
CA GLU A 89 8.64 -7.31 -7.13
C GLU A 89 7.34 -7.41 -7.95
N CYS A 90 6.81 -8.62 -8.12
CA CYS A 90 5.55 -8.83 -8.82
C CYS A 90 4.38 -8.19 -8.07
N LEU A 91 4.36 -8.34 -6.73
CA LEU A 91 3.33 -7.76 -5.89
C LEU A 91 3.36 -6.23 -5.91
N LEU A 92 4.56 -5.63 -5.87
CA LEU A 92 4.75 -4.18 -6.00
C LEU A 92 4.14 -3.63 -7.29
N ARG A 93 4.31 -4.34 -8.42
CA ARG A 93 3.77 -3.92 -9.72
C ARG A 93 2.26 -3.97 -9.81
N MET A 94 1.63 -4.86 -9.03
CA MET A 94 0.18 -5.03 -9.00
C MET A 94 -0.54 -4.04 -8.09
N ARG A 95 0.21 -3.25 -7.30
CA ARG A 95 -0.39 -2.18 -6.49
C ARG A 95 -1.08 -1.17 -7.39
N ARG A 96 -2.22 -0.66 -6.95
CA ARG A 96 -2.90 0.43 -7.64
C ARG A 96 -2.04 1.68 -7.45
N LYS A 97 -1.35 2.09 -8.51
CA LYS A 97 -0.83 3.46 -8.60
C LYS A 97 -2.04 4.37 -8.69
N GLU A 98 -2.05 5.45 -7.92
CA GLU A 98 -3.18 6.36 -7.76
C GLU A 98 -3.95 6.54 -9.08
N ALA A 99 -5.27 6.40 -9.03
CA ALA A 99 -6.12 6.77 -10.15
C ALA A 99 -6.00 8.30 -10.30
N VAL A 100 -5.24 8.73 -11.32
CA VAL A 100 -5.27 10.09 -11.85
C VAL A 100 -6.65 10.35 -12.45
#